data_AF-A0A953B7J1-F1
#
_entry.id   AF-A0A953B7J1-F1
#
_cell.length_a   1.000
_cell.length_b   1.000
_cell.length_c   1.000
_cell.angle_alpha   90.00
_cell.angle_beta   90.00
_cell.angle_gamma   90.00
#
_symmetry.space_group_name_H-M   'P 1'
#
loop_
_entity.id
_entity.type
_entity.pdbx_description
1 polymer ?
#
loop_
_entity_poly.entity_id
_entity_poly.type
_entity_poly.pdbx_seq_one_letter_code
_entity_poly.pdbx_strand_id
1 'polypeptide(L)'
;MQNGARWIRDKAANSLNPAQVETALMRLANAWRPDAPPLVEVIEHLPLGEAALLHLLAVSSVCATRLTQYPEHLLWLCSPEICNAPRSYAEMLNDLHQFVAKQRQIPAIENAEDAVVDRHFSALRLWKGREMIRIALREVAGAAPLEETTGELSQIAEICIRRIFAYWDAELRGRYGSPKAEFAILG
;
A
#
# COMPACT_ATOMS: atom_id res chain seq x y z
N MET A 1 7.67 -27.93 -2.40
CA MET A 1 7.02 -27.20 -3.51
C MET A 1 5.62 -27.75 -3.87
N GLN A 2 5.41 -29.09 -3.97
CA GLN A 2 4.08 -29.65 -4.34
C GLN A 2 2.93 -29.29 -3.39
N ASN A 3 3.18 -29.19 -2.08
CA ASN A 3 2.15 -28.82 -1.09
C ASN A 3 1.65 -27.38 -1.26
N GLY A 4 2.53 -26.43 -1.61
CA GLY A 4 2.15 -25.02 -1.81
C GLY A 4 1.27 -24.84 -3.05
N ALA A 5 1.62 -25.47 -4.17
CA ALA A 5 0.80 -25.42 -5.39
C ALA A 5 -0.59 -26.06 -5.20
N ARG A 6 -0.69 -27.12 -4.39
CA ARG A 6 -1.97 -27.73 -4.02
C ARG A 6 -2.80 -26.78 -3.15
N TRP A 7 -2.20 -26.15 -2.15
CA TRP A 7 -2.85 -25.17 -1.28
C TRP A 7 -3.39 -23.98 -2.08
N ILE A 8 -2.59 -23.42 -3.00
CA ILE A 8 -3.03 -22.29 -3.85
C ILE A 8 -4.26 -22.66 -4.68
N ARG A 9 -4.26 -23.83 -5.34
CA ARG A 9 -5.40 -24.30 -6.13
C ARG A 9 -6.66 -24.49 -5.30
N ASP A 10 -6.51 -25.05 -4.09
CA ASP A 10 -7.63 -25.25 -3.18
C ASP A 10 -8.24 -23.92 -2.71
N LYS A 11 -7.42 -22.95 -2.30
CA LYS A 11 -7.90 -21.61 -1.91
C LYS A 11 -8.54 -20.86 -3.09
N ALA A 12 -7.94 -20.93 -4.27
CA ALA A 12 -8.46 -20.29 -5.47
C ALA A 12 -9.81 -20.87 -5.90
N ALA A 13 -9.95 -22.20 -5.91
CA ALA A 13 -11.19 -22.88 -6.32
C ALA A 13 -12.41 -22.47 -5.48
N ASN A 14 -12.19 -22.11 -4.22
CA ASN A 14 -13.24 -21.67 -3.29
C ASN A 14 -13.50 -20.14 -3.31
N SER A 15 -12.88 -19.39 -4.23
CA SER A 15 -13.02 -17.93 -4.31
C SER A 15 -14.00 -17.50 -5.42
N LEU A 16 -14.43 -16.23 -5.38
CA LEU A 16 -15.33 -15.65 -6.37
C LEU A 16 -14.72 -15.59 -7.79
N ASN A 17 -13.40 -15.50 -7.90
CA ASN A 17 -12.67 -15.47 -9.18
C ASN A 17 -11.41 -16.34 -9.08
N PRO A 18 -11.54 -17.67 -9.28
CA PRO A 18 -10.45 -18.61 -9.08
C PRO A 18 -9.20 -18.28 -9.90
N ALA A 19 -9.34 -17.94 -11.18
CA ALA A 19 -8.21 -17.66 -12.06
C ALA A 19 -7.37 -16.46 -11.58
N GLN A 20 -8.03 -15.39 -11.14
CA GLN A 20 -7.35 -14.20 -10.62
C GLN A 20 -6.66 -14.50 -9.29
N VAL A 21 -7.33 -15.19 -8.36
CA VAL A 21 -6.77 -15.55 -7.06
C VAL A 21 -5.58 -16.50 -7.22
N GLU A 22 -5.70 -17.53 -8.05
CA GLU A 22 -4.62 -18.48 -8.32
C GLU A 22 -3.40 -17.76 -8.90
N THR A 23 -3.60 -16.89 -9.89
CA THR A 23 -2.54 -16.10 -10.50
C THR A 23 -1.85 -15.18 -9.49
N ALA A 24 -2.63 -14.51 -8.63
CA ALA A 24 -2.10 -13.62 -7.61
C ALA A 24 -1.28 -14.38 -6.56
N LEU A 25 -1.80 -15.49 -6.04
CA LEU A 25 -1.10 -16.31 -5.05
C LEU A 25 0.16 -16.97 -5.62
N MET A 26 0.13 -17.42 -6.87
CA MET A 26 1.32 -17.94 -7.55
C MET A 26 2.41 -16.86 -7.69
N ARG A 27 2.02 -15.65 -8.11
CA ARG A 27 2.98 -14.53 -8.22
C ARG A 27 3.54 -14.12 -6.87
N LEU A 28 2.70 -14.06 -5.83
CA LEU A 28 3.13 -13.80 -4.46
C LEU A 28 4.12 -14.87 -3.98
N ALA A 29 3.82 -16.14 -4.19
CA ALA A 29 4.71 -17.25 -3.80
C ALA A 29 6.06 -17.20 -4.52
N ASN A 30 6.06 -16.86 -5.81
CA ASN A 30 7.29 -16.75 -6.61
C ASN A 30 8.15 -15.55 -6.24
N ALA A 31 7.53 -14.43 -5.84
CA ALA A 31 8.22 -13.22 -5.41
C ALA A 31 8.48 -13.18 -3.89
N TRP A 32 8.09 -14.23 -3.16
CA TRP A 32 8.19 -14.26 -1.70
C TRP A 32 9.65 -14.32 -1.26
N ARG A 33 9.99 -13.51 -0.26
CA ARG A 33 11.34 -13.45 0.26
C ARG A 33 11.70 -14.73 1.02
N PRO A 34 12.94 -15.25 0.89
CA PRO A 34 13.36 -16.47 1.57
C PRO A 34 13.57 -16.28 3.08
N ASP A 35 13.75 -15.05 3.55
CA ASP A 35 13.97 -14.70 4.95
C ASP A 35 12.68 -14.26 5.68
N ALA A 36 11.55 -14.20 4.97
CA ALA A 36 10.24 -13.94 5.55
C ALA A 36 9.59 -15.25 6.05
N PRO A 37 8.65 -15.17 7.01
CA PRO A 37 7.84 -16.33 7.39
C PRO A 37 7.13 -16.95 6.17
N PRO A 38 6.83 -18.27 6.18
CA PRO A 38 6.14 -18.93 5.07
C PRO A 38 4.88 -18.18 4.64
N LEU A 39 4.70 -17.93 3.34
CA LEU A 39 3.55 -17.19 2.80
C LEU A 39 2.21 -17.76 3.28
N VAL A 40 2.10 -19.09 3.36
CA VAL A 40 0.89 -19.77 3.83
C VAL A 40 0.59 -19.37 5.28
N GLU A 41 1.59 -19.41 6.16
CA GLU A 41 1.45 -19.02 7.56
C GLU A 41 1.06 -17.55 7.69
N VAL A 42 1.67 -16.67 6.88
CA VAL A 42 1.35 -15.24 6.85
C VAL A 42 -0.12 -15.00 6.46
N ILE A 43 -0.64 -15.71 5.46
CA ILE A 43 -2.03 -15.58 5.03
C ILE A 43 -3.00 -16.16 6.07
N GLU A 44 -2.68 -17.33 6.64
CA GLU A 44 -3.52 -17.99 7.65
C GLU A 44 -3.64 -17.16 8.94
N HIS A 45 -2.61 -16.39 9.30
CA HIS A 45 -2.59 -15.54 10.49
C HIS A 45 -2.97 -14.06 10.22
N LEU A 46 -3.56 -13.75 9.06
CA LEU A 46 -4.02 -12.38 8.80
C LEU A 46 -5.07 -11.95 9.84
N PRO A 47 -4.94 -10.76 10.46
CA PRO A 47 -5.87 -10.29 11.49
C PRO A 47 -7.35 -10.25 11.05
N LEU A 48 -7.60 -9.92 9.78
CA LEU A 48 -8.94 -9.87 9.19
C LEU A 48 -9.35 -11.18 8.50
N GLY A 49 -8.54 -12.24 8.67
CA GLY A 49 -8.75 -13.57 8.11
C GLY A 49 -8.31 -13.72 6.65
N GLU A 50 -7.90 -14.93 6.30
CA GLU A 50 -7.53 -15.28 4.92
C GLU A 50 -8.67 -15.07 3.91
N ALA A 51 -9.92 -15.27 4.34
CA ALA A 51 -11.10 -15.12 3.48
C ALA A 51 -11.24 -13.68 2.96
N ALA A 52 -10.92 -12.68 3.79
CA ALA A 52 -10.93 -11.28 3.37
C ALA A 52 -9.85 -10.99 2.31
N LEU A 53 -8.65 -11.54 2.47
CA LEU A 53 -7.60 -11.42 1.46
C LEU A 53 -8.02 -12.09 0.14
N LEU A 54 -8.52 -13.32 0.20
CA LEU A 54 -8.96 -14.05 -1.00
C LEU A 54 -10.10 -13.32 -1.71
N HIS A 55 -11.04 -12.75 -0.94
CA HIS A 55 -12.10 -11.90 -1.48
C HIS A 55 -11.50 -10.67 -2.17
N LEU A 56 -10.62 -9.91 -1.49
CA LEU A 56 -9.96 -8.74 -2.06
C LEU A 56 -9.22 -9.07 -3.37
N LEU A 57 -8.47 -10.17 -3.38
CA LEU A 57 -7.75 -10.65 -4.56
C LEU A 57 -8.70 -11.08 -5.68
N ALA A 58 -9.90 -11.58 -5.37
CA ALA A 58 -10.89 -11.97 -6.36
C ALA A 58 -11.58 -10.76 -7.01
N VAL A 59 -11.90 -9.72 -6.23
CA VAL A 59 -12.72 -8.59 -6.70
C VAL A 59 -11.92 -7.36 -7.14
N SER A 60 -10.66 -7.24 -6.69
CA SER A 60 -9.82 -6.07 -7.00
C SER A 60 -8.52 -6.47 -7.70
N SER A 61 -8.53 -6.40 -9.04
CA SER A 61 -7.33 -6.64 -9.84
C SER A 61 -6.20 -5.64 -9.55
N VAL A 62 -6.56 -4.41 -9.14
CA VAL A 62 -5.60 -3.38 -8.71
C VAL A 62 -4.89 -3.79 -7.42
N CYS A 63 -5.64 -4.27 -6.41
CA CYS A 63 -5.03 -4.75 -5.16
C CYS A 63 -4.21 -6.02 -5.41
N ALA A 64 -4.71 -6.95 -6.22
CA ALA A 64 -3.97 -8.16 -6.59
C ALA A 64 -2.64 -7.81 -7.28
N THR A 65 -2.66 -6.95 -8.30
CA THR A 65 -1.46 -6.50 -9.00
C THR A 65 -0.47 -5.86 -8.02
N ARG A 66 -0.94 -4.95 -7.17
CA ARG A 66 -0.06 -4.24 -6.24
C ARG A 66 0.54 -5.16 -5.17
N LEU A 67 -0.22 -6.10 -4.62
CA LEU A 67 0.32 -7.10 -3.67
C LEU A 67 1.33 -8.02 -4.35
N THR A 68 1.11 -8.42 -5.61
CA THR A 68 2.10 -9.24 -6.34
C THR A 68 3.39 -8.47 -6.67
N GLN A 69 3.29 -7.15 -6.87
CA GLN A 69 4.43 -6.29 -7.15
C GLN A 69 5.20 -5.92 -5.88
N TYR A 70 4.50 -5.82 -4.74
CA TYR A 70 5.06 -5.45 -3.43
C TYR A 70 4.59 -6.45 -2.35
N PRO A 71 5.10 -7.70 -2.34
CA PRO A 71 4.65 -8.74 -1.42
C PRO A 71 4.87 -8.40 0.06
N GLU A 72 5.83 -7.53 0.37
CA GLU A 72 6.12 -7.06 1.74
C GLU A 72 4.96 -6.31 2.38
N HIS A 73 4.03 -5.77 1.58
CA HIS A 73 2.80 -5.17 2.10
C HIS A 73 1.96 -6.17 2.88
N LEU A 74 2.03 -7.47 2.53
CA LEU A 74 1.30 -8.51 3.25
C LEU A 74 1.79 -8.66 4.69
N LEU A 75 3.11 -8.59 4.91
CA LEU A 75 3.68 -8.62 6.26
C LEU A 75 3.25 -7.41 7.09
N TRP A 76 3.16 -6.24 6.45
CA TRP A 76 2.65 -5.03 7.10
C TRP A 76 1.14 -5.12 7.43
N LEU A 77 0.34 -5.81 6.60
CA LEU A 77 -1.07 -6.08 6.90
C LEU A 77 -1.26 -7.12 8.03
N CYS A 78 -0.25 -7.95 8.31
CA CYS A 78 -0.32 -8.91 9.42
C CYS A 78 -0.20 -8.25 10.80
N SER A 79 0.24 -6.99 10.88
CA SER A 79 0.24 -6.21 12.12
C SER A 79 -1.20 -5.90 12.57
N PRO A 80 -1.67 -6.41 13.73
CA PRO A 80 -3.02 -6.15 14.21
C PRO A 80 -3.32 -4.66 14.43
N GLU A 81 -2.31 -3.90 14.88
CA GLU A 81 -2.37 -2.45 15.08
C GLU A 81 -2.59 -1.67 13.78
N ILE A 82 -2.32 -2.29 12.62
CA ILE A 82 -2.52 -1.69 11.31
C ILE A 82 -3.93 -1.99 10.79
N CYS A 83 -4.35 -3.26 10.79
CA CYS A 83 -5.57 -3.67 10.09
C CYS A 83 -6.85 -3.57 10.91
N ASN A 84 -6.77 -3.68 12.24
CA ASN A 84 -7.97 -3.80 13.07
C ASN A 84 -8.63 -2.47 13.45
N ALA A 85 -7.94 -1.35 13.26
CA ALA A 85 -8.40 -0.04 13.70
C ALA A 85 -8.25 1.03 12.61
N PRO A 86 -9.07 2.10 12.64
CA PRO A 86 -8.81 3.29 11.86
C PRO A 86 -7.48 3.91 12.26
N ARG A 87 -6.81 4.54 11.30
CA ARG A 87 -5.60 5.31 11.55
C ARG A 87 -5.92 6.80 11.48
N SER A 88 -5.43 7.55 12.45
CA SER A 88 -5.53 9.01 12.46
C SER A 88 -4.59 9.65 11.43
N TYR A 89 -4.87 10.90 11.07
CA TYR A 89 -4.03 11.70 10.19
C TYR A 89 -2.56 11.75 10.67
N ALA A 90 -2.35 11.93 11.98
CA ALA A 90 -1.01 12.02 12.56
C ALA A 90 -0.24 10.69 12.44
N GLU A 91 -0.91 9.56 12.66
CA GLU A 91 -0.31 8.23 12.53
C GLU A 91 0.05 7.93 11.08
N MET A 92 -0.84 8.26 10.13
CA MET A 92 -0.58 8.10 8.70
C MET A 92 0.58 8.98 8.23
N LEU A 93 0.64 10.24 8.67
CA LEU A 93 1.71 11.17 8.32
C LEU A 93 3.07 10.70 8.88
N ASN A 94 3.11 10.23 10.13
CA ASN A 94 4.32 9.69 10.73
C ASN A 94 4.80 8.42 10.00
N ASP A 95 3.89 7.51 9.65
CA ASP A 95 4.22 6.32 8.87
C ASP A 95 4.74 6.68 7.45
N LEU A 96 4.15 7.68 6.78
CA LEU A 96 4.69 8.17 5.51
C LEU A 96 6.13 8.70 5.67
N HIS A 97 6.42 9.46 6.72
CA HIS A 97 7.77 9.96 6.98
C HIS A 97 8.78 8.81 7.15
N GLN A 98 8.41 7.80 7.93
CA GLN A 98 9.23 6.60 8.13
C GLN A 98 9.39 5.80 6.83
N PHE A 99 8.32 5.66 6.04
CA PHE A 99 8.32 4.95 4.76
C PHE A 99 9.26 5.62 3.75
N VAL A 100 9.18 6.94 3.60
CA VAL A 100 10.06 7.72 2.73
C VAL A 100 11.51 7.64 3.20
N ALA A 101 11.77 7.70 4.51
CA ALA A 101 13.11 7.59 5.06
C ALA A 101 13.76 6.23 4.74
N LYS A 102 12.99 5.13 4.86
CA LYS A 102 13.45 3.78 4.47
C LYS A 102 13.73 3.69 2.97
N GLN A 103 12.84 4.23 2.12
CA GLN A 103 13.01 4.16 0.66
C GLN A 103 14.26 4.92 0.17
N ARG A 104 14.65 6.01 0.83
CA ARG A 104 15.85 6.78 0.49
C ARG A 104 17.16 6.01 0.70
N GLN A 105 17.17 5.00 1.57
CA GLN A 105 18.35 4.17 1.84
C GLN A 105 18.66 3.18 0.71
N ILE A 106 17.73 2.98 -0.23
CA ILE A 106 17.98 2.17 -1.42
C ILE A 106 18.84 3.00 -2.40
N PRO A 107 20.02 2.48 -2.84
CA PRO A 107 20.91 3.21 -3.73
C PRO A 107 20.18 3.70 -4.97
N ALA A 108 20.43 4.95 -5.38
CA ALA A 108 19.89 5.46 -6.63
C ALA A 108 20.64 4.82 -7.79
N ILE A 109 19.89 4.42 -8.82
CA ILE A 109 20.47 4.33 -10.15
C ILE A 109 20.72 5.79 -10.53
N GLU A 110 21.99 6.17 -10.62
CA GLU A 110 22.41 7.51 -10.99
C GLU A 110 21.81 7.85 -12.36
N ASN A 111 21.05 8.96 -12.45
CA ASN A 111 21.02 9.91 -13.59
C ASN A 111 19.85 10.90 -13.45
N ALA A 112 20.15 12.19 -13.72
CA ALA A 112 19.25 13.36 -13.88
C ALA A 112 18.55 13.93 -12.63
N GLU A 113 18.37 15.25 -12.61
CA GLU A 113 17.60 16.01 -11.60
C GLU A 113 16.15 15.47 -11.46
N ASP A 114 15.60 14.93 -12.56
CA ASP A 114 14.30 14.24 -12.59
C ASP A 114 14.25 13.00 -11.69
N ALA A 115 15.39 12.36 -11.39
CA ALA A 115 15.42 11.17 -10.55
C ALA A 115 15.16 11.45 -9.07
N VAL A 116 15.41 12.67 -8.58
CA VAL A 116 15.12 13.03 -7.18
C VAL A 116 13.62 13.28 -7.00
N VAL A 117 13.03 14.04 -7.93
CA VAL A 117 11.58 14.30 -7.99
C VAL A 117 10.82 12.98 -8.13
N ASP A 118 11.25 12.14 -9.08
CA ASP A 118 10.60 10.86 -9.34
C ASP A 118 10.77 9.89 -8.16
N ARG A 119 11.93 9.88 -7.49
CA ARG A 119 12.12 9.10 -6.26
C ARG A 119 11.22 9.58 -5.12
N HIS A 120 11.06 10.89 -4.93
CA HIS A 120 10.19 11.43 -3.89
C HIS A 120 8.73 11.04 -4.09
N PHE A 121 8.23 11.19 -5.31
CA PHE A 121 6.84 10.84 -5.60
C PHE A 121 6.63 9.34 -5.77
N SER A 122 7.66 8.57 -6.12
CA SER A 122 7.59 7.11 -6.11
C SER A 122 7.31 6.57 -4.71
N ALA A 123 8.05 7.02 -3.69
CA ALA A 123 7.78 6.62 -2.31
C ALA A 123 6.36 7.00 -1.86
N LEU A 124 5.87 8.18 -2.23
CA LEU A 124 4.50 8.61 -1.93
C LEU A 124 3.45 7.74 -2.63
N ARG A 125 3.67 7.36 -3.90
CA ARG A 125 2.79 6.47 -4.66
C ARG A 125 2.72 5.08 -4.05
N LEU A 126 3.86 4.55 -3.60
CA LEU A 126 3.94 3.24 -2.92
C LEU A 126 3.21 3.28 -1.58
N TRP A 127 3.49 4.29 -0.75
CA TRP A 127 2.83 4.47 0.54
C TRP A 127 1.31 4.60 0.39
N LYS A 128 0.84 5.52 -0.47
CA LYS A 128 -0.58 5.67 -0.80
C LYS A 128 -1.17 4.33 -1.22
N GLY A 129 -0.44 3.62 -2.07
CA GLY A 129 -0.93 2.37 -2.61
C GLY A 129 -1.07 1.27 -1.57
N ARG A 130 -0.16 1.23 -0.59
CA ARG A 130 -0.18 0.34 0.57
C ARG A 130 -1.36 0.65 1.50
N GLU A 131 -1.59 1.92 1.83
CA GLU A 131 -2.74 2.34 2.64
C GLU A 131 -4.08 2.02 1.98
N MET A 132 -4.20 2.23 0.66
CA MET A 132 -5.42 1.88 -0.06
C MET A 132 -5.72 0.37 -0.02
N ILE A 133 -4.70 -0.50 -0.03
CA ILE A 133 -4.91 -1.96 0.13
C ILE A 133 -5.47 -2.26 1.52
N ARG A 134 -4.91 -1.64 2.57
CA ARG A 134 -5.39 -1.81 3.95
C ARG A 134 -6.85 -1.42 4.07
N ILE A 135 -7.23 -0.24 3.55
CA ILE A 135 -8.62 0.23 3.59
C ILE A 135 -9.52 -0.73 2.83
N ALA A 136 -9.16 -1.11 1.60
CA ALA A 136 -9.95 -2.05 0.80
C ALA A 136 -10.10 -3.42 1.50
N LEU A 137 -9.06 -3.90 2.19
CA LEU A 137 -9.12 -5.13 2.97
C LEU A 137 -10.13 -5.00 4.12
N ARG A 138 -10.13 -3.87 4.84
CA ARG A 138 -11.09 -3.59 5.92
C ARG A 138 -12.53 -3.51 5.40
N GLU A 139 -12.73 -2.91 4.23
CA GLU A 139 -14.04 -2.85 3.56
C GLU A 139 -14.57 -4.23 3.21
N VAL A 140 -13.79 -5.07 2.52
CA VAL A 140 -14.26 -6.42 2.13
C VAL A 140 -14.37 -7.38 3.31
N ALA A 141 -13.65 -7.13 4.40
CA ALA A 141 -13.77 -7.87 5.65
C ALA A 141 -15.00 -7.45 6.49
N GLY A 142 -15.68 -6.34 6.14
CA GLY A 142 -16.72 -5.74 6.98
C GLY A 142 -16.19 -5.24 8.33
N ALA A 143 -14.90 -4.91 8.41
CA ALA A 143 -14.21 -4.52 9.64
C ALA A 143 -14.29 -3.00 9.93
N ALA A 144 -14.86 -2.22 9.02
CA ALA A 144 -15.02 -0.78 9.14
C ALA A 144 -16.31 -0.32 8.43
N PRO A 145 -17.04 0.65 9.00
CA PRO A 145 -18.15 1.29 8.31
C PRO A 145 -17.65 2.20 7.16
N LEU A 146 -18.52 2.47 6.19
CA LEU A 146 -18.17 3.25 4.99
C LEU A 146 -17.70 4.67 5.32
N GLU A 147 -18.28 5.30 6.34
CA GLU A 147 -17.91 6.64 6.77
C GLU A 147 -16.46 6.70 7.25
N GLU A 148 -16.02 5.64 7.94
CA GLU A 148 -14.65 5.54 8.45
C GLU A 148 -13.67 5.34 7.30
N THR A 149 -13.94 4.40 6.39
CA THR A 149 -13.04 4.13 5.26
C THR A 149 -12.96 5.31 4.28
N THR A 150 -14.09 6.00 4.06
CA THR A 150 -14.11 7.24 3.27
C THR A 150 -13.30 8.34 3.95
N GLY A 151 -13.41 8.49 5.27
CA GLY A 151 -12.58 9.42 6.05
C GLY A 151 -11.10 9.13 5.94
N GLU A 152 -10.69 7.87 6.04
CA GLU A 152 -9.30 7.44 5.84
C GLU A 152 -8.81 7.73 4.41
N LEU A 153 -9.64 7.50 3.39
CA LEU A 153 -9.31 7.84 1.99
C LEU A 153 -9.11 9.36 1.79
N SER A 154 -9.96 10.18 2.41
CA SER A 154 -9.81 11.64 2.40
C SER A 154 -8.52 12.08 3.07
N GLN A 155 -8.14 11.47 4.20
CA GLN A 155 -6.86 11.76 4.86
C GLN A 155 -5.66 11.41 3.98
N ILE A 156 -5.69 10.25 3.30
CA ILE A 156 -4.63 9.89 2.35
C ILE A 156 -4.52 10.93 1.24
N ALA A 157 -5.65 11.39 0.68
CA ALA A 157 -5.66 12.41 -0.37
C ALA A 157 -5.05 13.72 0.13
N GLU A 158 -5.45 14.19 1.32
CA GLU A 158 -4.92 15.42 1.92
C GLU A 158 -3.41 15.32 2.18
N ILE A 159 -2.94 14.20 2.74
CA ILE A 159 -1.51 13.96 2.99
C ILE A 159 -0.73 14.01 1.67
N CYS A 160 -1.22 13.35 0.61
CA CYS A 160 -0.56 13.38 -0.69
C CYS A 160 -0.47 14.80 -1.26
N ILE A 161 -1.59 15.54 -1.24
CA ILE A 161 -1.66 16.91 -1.76
C ILE A 161 -0.70 17.82 -1.00
N ARG A 162 -0.74 17.81 0.34
CA ARG A 162 0.14 18.64 1.17
C ARG A 162 1.61 18.31 0.96
N ARG A 163 1.94 17.02 0.77
CA ARG A 163 3.33 16.60 0.55
C ARG A 163 3.87 17.07 -0.79
N ILE A 164 3.05 16.96 -1.85
CA ILE A 164 3.41 17.44 -3.19
C ILE A 164 3.57 18.97 -3.18
N PHE A 165 2.62 19.67 -2.56
CA PHE A 165 2.68 21.12 -2.42
C PHE A 165 3.94 21.57 -1.68
N ALA A 166 4.23 21.00 -0.50
CA ALA A 166 5.40 21.38 0.29
C ALA A 166 6.73 21.19 -0.47
N TYR A 167 6.83 20.14 -1.30
CA TYR A 167 7.99 19.92 -2.14
C TYR A 167 8.14 21.02 -3.20
N TRP A 168 7.09 21.27 -3.98
CA TRP A 168 7.14 22.26 -5.07
C TRP A 168 7.19 23.70 -4.58
N ASP A 169 6.55 24.03 -3.46
CA ASP A 169 6.68 25.36 -2.84
C ASP A 169 8.13 25.64 -2.45
N ALA A 170 8.82 24.68 -1.83
CA ALA A 170 10.24 24.81 -1.50
C ALA A 170 11.12 24.95 -2.75
N GLU A 171 10.91 24.09 -3.75
CA GLU A 171 11.68 24.09 -5.01
C GLU A 171 11.50 25.40 -5.78
N LEU A 172 10.26 25.84 -5.97
CA LEU A 172 9.95 27.07 -6.71
C LEU A 172 10.42 28.32 -5.97
N ARG A 173 10.31 28.35 -4.64
CA ARG A 173 10.88 29.46 -3.85
C ARG A 173 12.40 29.52 -3.92
N GLY A 174 13.07 28.36 -3.96
CA GLY A 174 14.51 28.31 -4.18
C GLY A 174 14.93 28.90 -5.52
N ARG A 175 14.14 28.68 -6.58
CA ARG A 175 14.42 29.15 -7.94
C ARG A 175 14.00 30.60 -8.21
N TYR A 176 12.85 31.02 -7.67
CA TYR A 176 12.17 32.27 -8.05
C TYR A 176 11.93 33.24 -6.90
N GLY A 177 12.31 32.87 -5.66
CA GLY A 177 11.99 33.64 -4.46
C GLY A 177 10.57 33.44 -3.96
N SER A 178 10.19 34.17 -2.91
CA SER A 178 8.86 34.02 -2.30
C SER A 178 7.74 34.63 -3.19
N PRO A 179 6.58 33.95 -3.32
CA PRO A 179 5.46 34.46 -4.10
C PRO A 179 4.89 35.74 -3.48
N LYS A 180 4.36 36.63 -4.33
CA LYS A 180 3.70 37.89 -3.92
C LYS A 180 2.21 37.71 -3.57
N ALA A 181 1.65 36.54 -3.85
CA ALA A 181 0.25 36.21 -3.62
C ALA A 181 0.14 34.92 -2.80
N GLU A 182 -0.97 34.79 -2.09
CA GLU A 182 -1.29 33.57 -1.35
C GLU A 182 -1.69 32.44 -2.32
N PHE A 183 -1.46 31.19 -1.90
CA PHE A 183 -1.83 30.00 -2.63
C PHE A 183 -2.74 29.12 -1.76
N ALA A 184 -3.81 28.62 -2.36
CA ALA A 184 -4.76 27.73 -1.69
C ALA A 184 -5.10 26.55 -2.60
N ILE A 185 -5.37 25.40 -1.98
CA ILE A 185 -5.91 24.20 -2.62
C ILE A 185 -7.31 24.00 -2.04
N LEU A 186 -8.31 23.97 -2.91
CA LEU A 186 -9.70 23.70 -2.55
C LEU A 186 -10.03 22.28 -3.00
N GLY A 187 -10.50 21.46 -2.05
CA GLY A 187 -10.83 20.03 -2.25
C GLY A 187 -12.29 19.74 -1.93
#